data_AF-A0A2V8PDI3-F1
#
_entry.id   AF-A0A2V8PDI3-F1
#
_cell.length_a   1.000
_cell.length_b   1.000
_cell.length_c   1.000
_cell.angle_alpha   90.00
_cell.angle_beta   90.00
_cell.angle_gamma   90.00
#
_symmetry.space_group_name_H-M   'P 1'
#
loop_
_entity.id
_entity.type
_entity.pdbx_description
1 polymer ?
#
loop_
_entity_poly.entity_id
_entity_poly.type
_entity_poly.pdbx_seq_one_letter_code
_entity_poly.pdbx_strand_id
1 'polypeptide(L)'
;MRKYRKLLLTFVLLLCVIATASFFFWKKGTPYQQPYWSPNGQYYVQKYSNLTLSRFVSTMPGQGSDTINGYIRLYDKNGKLIHERFAVFIRDVEPMWAGNKVYLMGVEEMDDDPWILPTSSE
;
A
#
# COMPACT_ATOMS: atom_id res chain seq x y z
N MET A 1 34.38 -0.65 -30.41
CA MET A 1 33.13 0.09 -30.07
C MET A 1 31.86 -0.77 -30.05
N ARG A 2 31.52 -1.56 -31.10
CA ARG A 2 30.27 -2.40 -31.12
C ARG A 2 30.12 -3.39 -29.95
N LYS A 3 31.20 -4.03 -29.48
CA LYS A 3 31.18 -4.98 -28.35
C LYS A 3 30.83 -4.29 -27.01
N TYR A 4 31.46 -3.15 -26.71
CA TYR A 4 31.17 -2.36 -25.50
C TYR A 4 29.74 -1.80 -25.49
N ARG A 5 29.21 -1.40 -26.67
CA ARG A 5 27.81 -0.96 -26.79
C ARG A 5 26.81 -2.08 -26.47
N LYS A 6 27.06 -3.31 -26.94
CA LYS A 6 26.21 -4.47 -26.59
C LYS A 6 26.29 -4.80 -25.09
N LEU A 7 27.49 -4.78 -24.52
CA LEU A 7 27.71 -5.10 -23.10
C LEU A 7 27.07 -4.05 -22.18
N LEU A 8 27.14 -2.77 -22.55
CA LEU A 8 26.45 -1.67 -21.87
C LEU A 8 24.92 -1.84 -21.93
N LEU A 9 24.37 -2.17 -23.10
CA LEU A 9 22.93 -2.40 -23.26
C LEU A 9 22.44 -3.59 -22.42
N THR A 10 23.18 -4.70 -22.39
CA THR A 10 22.86 -5.84 -21.53
C THR A 10 22.90 -5.47 -20.05
N PHE A 11 23.89 -4.66 -19.64
CA PHE A 11 24.01 -4.21 -18.26
C PHE A 11 22.86 -3.28 -17.84
N VAL A 12 22.49 -2.33 -18.70
CA VAL A 12 21.33 -1.45 -18.48
C VAL A 12 20.04 -2.27 -18.39
N LEU A 13 19.85 -3.25 -19.28
CA LEU A 13 18.68 -4.14 -19.23
C LEU A 13 18.63 -4.92 -17.91
N LEU A 14 19.77 -5.46 -17.47
CA LEU A 14 19.86 -6.21 -16.22
C LEU A 14 19.53 -5.31 -15.01
N LEU A 15 20.01 -4.07 -14.99
CA LEU A 15 19.66 -3.09 -13.97
C LEU A 15 18.16 -2.77 -13.97
N CYS A 16 17.54 -2.60 -15.14
CA CYS A 16 16.10 -2.40 -15.24
C CYS A 16 15.33 -3.59 -14.64
N VAL A 17 15.70 -4.82 -14.98
CA VAL A 17 15.06 -6.03 -14.44
C VAL A 17 15.18 -6.10 -12.92
N ILE A 18 16.37 -5.83 -12.38
CA ILE A 18 16.59 -5.83 -10.92
C ILE A 18 15.77 -4.73 -10.25
N ALA A 19 15.76 -3.53 -10.79
CA ALA A 19 14.99 -2.41 -10.25
C ALA A 19 13.48 -2.71 -10.25
N THR A 20 12.97 -3.27 -11.34
CA THR A 20 11.57 -3.68 -11.45
C THR A 20 11.21 -4.78 -10.45
N ALA A 21 12.04 -5.82 -10.33
CA ALA A 21 11.81 -6.89 -9.36
C ALA A 21 11.84 -6.37 -7.91
N SER A 22 12.79 -5.49 -7.61
CA SER A 22 12.93 -4.85 -6.30
C SER A 22 11.73 -3.98 -5.99
N PHE A 23 11.23 -3.22 -6.97
CA PHE A 23 10.02 -2.42 -6.84
C PHE A 23 8.78 -3.28 -6.57
N PHE A 24 8.59 -4.38 -7.30
CA PHE A 24 7.44 -5.27 -7.06
C PHE A 24 7.50 -5.95 -5.69
N PHE A 25 8.70 -6.35 -5.27
CA PHE A 25 8.92 -6.94 -3.95
C PHE A 25 8.62 -5.92 -2.84
N TRP A 26 9.15 -4.69 -2.99
CA TRP A 26 8.88 -3.60 -2.08
C TRP A 26 7.39 -3.27 -2.05
N LYS A 27 6.75 -3.08 -3.21
CA LYS A 27 5.32 -2.71 -3.37
C LYS A 27 4.38 -3.71 -2.69
N LYS A 28 4.69 -5.01 -2.75
CA LYS A 28 3.89 -6.06 -2.08
C LYS A 28 3.66 -5.72 -0.61
N GLY A 29 4.70 -5.24 0.08
CA GLY A 29 4.66 -4.90 1.49
C GLY A 29 4.37 -6.11 2.38
N THR A 30 4.19 -5.85 3.68
CA THR A 30 3.82 -6.85 4.69
C THR A 30 2.51 -6.44 5.36
N PRO A 31 1.51 -7.33 5.51
CA PRO A 31 0.31 -7.00 6.26
C PRO A 31 0.68 -6.54 7.67
N TYR A 32 0.19 -5.37 8.07
CA TYR A 32 0.51 -4.81 9.38
C TYR A 32 -0.38 -5.40 10.49
N GLN A 33 -1.64 -5.72 10.18
CA GLN A 33 -2.64 -6.19 11.13
C GLN A 33 -3.71 -7.05 10.44
N GLN A 34 -4.73 -7.48 11.18
CA GLN A 34 -5.88 -8.18 10.61
C GLN A 34 -6.69 -7.27 9.66
N PRO A 35 -7.36 -7.84 8.65
CA PRO A 35 -8.20 -7.07 7.76
C PRO A 35 -9.43 -6.49 8.48
N TYR A 36 -9.79 -5.25 8.15
CA TYR A 36 -11.03 -4.64 8.60
C TYR A 36 -12.14 -4.98 7.63
N TRP A 37 -13.08 -5.82 8.08
CA TRP A 37 -14.20 -6.23 7.26
C TRP A 37 -15.32 -5.19 7.24
N SER A 38 -15.99 -5.08 6.10
CA SER A 38 -17.23 -4.33 6.00
C SER A 38 -18.32 -4.99 6.87
N PRO A 39 -19.34 -4.23 7.34
CA PRO A 39 -20.43 -4.79 8.14
C PRO A 39 -21.18 -5.95 7.48
N ASN A 40 -21.22 -6.00 6.14
CA ASN A 40 -21.84 -7.07 5.36
C ASN A 40 -20.89 -8.21 4.95
N GLY A 41 -19.62 -8.15 5.37
CA GLY A 41 -18.59 -9.15 5.07
C GLY A 41 -18.25 -9.32 3.58
N GLN A 42 -18.69 -8.42 2.70
CA GLN A 42 -18.41 -8.50 1.26
C GLN A 42 -17.08 -7.87 0.86
N TYR A 43 -16.53 -7.01 1.71
CA TYR A 43 -15.32 -6.26 1.42
C TYR A 43 -14.41 -6.21 2.66
N TYR A 44 -13.12 -6.02 2.45
CA TYR A 44 -12.20 -5.74 3.54
C TYR A 44 -11.09 -4.78 3.14
N VAL A 45 -10.65 -3.99 4.11
CA VAL A 45 -9.49 -3.10 3.99
C VAL A 45 -8.32 -3.74 4.72
N GLN A 46 -7.18 -3.81 4.05
CA GLN A 46 -5.93 -4.30 4.61
C GLN A 46 -4.85 -3.22 4.50
N LYS A 47 -4.20 -2.92 5.63
CA LYS A 47 -3.01 -2.06 5.68
C LYS A 47 -1.75 -2.91 5.52
N TYR A 48 -0.86 -2.46 4.64
CA TYR A 48 0.44 -3.05 4.38
C TYR A 48 1.52 -2.05 4.75
N SER A 49 2.51 -2.52 5.49
CA SER A 49 3.72 -1.77 5.75
C SER A 49 4.78 -2.08 4.69
N ASN A 50 5.37 -1.03 4.15
CA ASN A 50 6.52 -1.14 3.25
C ASN A 50 7.80 -0.78 4.02
N LEU A 51 8.93 -1.36 3.59
CA LEU A 51 10.22 -1.05 4.20
C LEU A 51 10.62 0.37 3.80
N THR A 52 10.77 1.25 4.77
CA THR A 52 11.20 2.63 4.53
C THR A 52 12.50 2.94 5.27
N LEU A 53 13.31 3.81 4.66
CA LEU A 53 14.55 4.32 5.27
C LEU A 53 14.30 4.97 6.63
N SER A 54 13.12 5.57 6.83
CA SER A 54 12.69 6.15 8.11
C SER A 54 12.62 5.14 9.26
N ARG A 55 12.48 3.83 8.99
CA ARG A 55 12.58 2.79 10.04
C ARG A 55 13.99 2.61 10.59
N PHE A 56 15.00 3.02 9.83
CA PHE A 56 16.41 2.92 10.24
C PHE A 56 16.91 4.21 10.90
N VAL A 57 16.12 5.29 10.85
CA VAL A 57 16.40 6.51 11.61
C VAL A 57 15.77 6.33 12.98
N SER A 58 16.62 6.22 14.02
CA SER A 58 16.17 6.07 15.39
C SER A 58 15.33 7.29 15.80
N THR A 59 14.01 7.11 15.91
CA THR A 59 13.14 8.10 16.54
C THR A 59 13.32 7.97 18.05
N MET A 60 13.43 9.10 18.75
CA MET A 60 13.57 9.08 20.21
C MET A 60 12.38 8.33 20.83
N PRO A 61 12.59 7.52 21.88
CA PRO A 61 11.50 6.92 22.64
C PRO A 61 10.51 8.02 23.08
N GLY A 62 9.23 7.89 22.76
CA GLY A 62 8.21 8.91 23.01
C GLY A 62 7.99 9.93 21.89
N GLN A 63 8.83 9.95 20.84
CA GLN A 63 8.56 10.59 19.54
C GLN A 63 8.16 9.56 18.47
N GLY A 64 7.91 8.32 18.88
CA GLY A 64 7.58 7.20 18.00
C GLY A 64 6.31 7.50 17.23
N SER A 65 6.50 7.98 16.00
CA SER A 65 5.48 8.18 14.99
C SER A 65 4.59 6.92 14.95
N ASP A 66 3.36 7.07 15.42
CA ASP A 66 2.28 6.08 15.28
C ASP A 66 1.89 5.85 13.82
N THR A 67 2.66 6.38 12.88
CA THR A 67 2.41 6.31 11.46
C THR A 67 3.28 5.27 10.77
N ILE A 68 2.76 4.73 9.68
CA ILE A 68 3.38 3.72 8.84
C ILE A 68 3.29 4.21 7.42
N ASN A 69 4.41 4.11 6.72
CA ASN A 69 4.45 4.25 5.27
C ASN A 69 4.09 2.91 4.64
N GLY A 70 3.07 2.90 3.78
CA GLY A 70 2.80 1.75 2.96
C GLY A 70 1.50 1.81 2.18
N TYR A 71 0.98 0.64 1.80
CA TYR A 71 -0.25 0.56 1.02
C TYR A 71 -1.47 0.29 1.90
N ILE A 72 -2.53 1.05 1.68
CA ILE A 72 -3.88 0.65 2.08
C ILE A 72 -4.54 0.04 0.85
N ARG A 73 -5.18 -1.10 1.00
CA ARG A 73 -5.83 -1.82 -0.10
C ARG A 73 -7.22 -2.27 0.31
N LEU A 74 -8.19 -2.07 -0.58
CA LEU A 74 -9.55 -2.56 -0.46
C LEU A 74 -9.74 -3.75 -1.39
N TYR A 75 -10.28 -4.81 -0.84
CA TYR A 75 -10.55 -6.06 -1.54
C TYR A 75 -12.02 -6.45 -1.41
N ASP A 76 -12.50 -7.25 -2.37
CA ASP A 76 -13.71 -8.04 -2.17
C ASP A 76 -13.45 -9.26 -1.28
N LYS A 77 -14.51 -9.95 -0.85
CA LYS A 77 -14.44 -11.18 -0.05
C LYS A 77 -13.65 -12.32 -0.69
N ASN A 78 -13.44 -12.27 -2.01
CA ASN A 78 -12.69 -13.28 -2.77
C ASN A 78 -11.20 -12.89 -2.91
N GLY A 79 -10.78 -11.75 -2.36
CA GLY A 79 -9.41 -11.25 -2.46
C GLY A 79 -9.10 -10.50 -3.75
N LYS A 80 -10.10 -10.11 -4.56
CA LYS A 80 -9.91 -9.24 -5.71
C LYS A 80 -9.64 -7.80 -5.24
N LEU A 81 -8.52 -7.22 -5.69
CA LEU A 81 -8.19 -5.82 -5.41
C LEU A 81 -9.17 -4.87 -6.12
N ILE A 82 -9.76 -3.96 -5.36
CA ILE A 82 -10.71 -2.94 -5.84
C ILE A 82 -10.03 -1.57 -5.87
N HIS A 83 -9.43 -1.17 -4.74
CA HIS A 83 -8.71 0.10 -4.60
C HIS A 83 -7.36 -0.12 -3.93
N GLU A 84 -6.38 0.70 -4.29
CA GLU A 84 -5.05 0.73 -3.69
C GLU A 84 -4.59 2.18 -3.59
N ARG A 85 -4.03 2.57 -2.43
CA ARG A 85 -3.36 3.85 -2.23
C ARG A 85 -2.07 3.63 -1.44
N PHE A 86 -0.97 4.23 -1.89
CA PHE A 86 0.22 4.40 -1.05
C PHE A 86 0.00 5.61 -0.15
N ALA A 87 0.19 5.46 1.15
CA ALA A 87 -0.13 6.49 2.12
C ALA A 87 0.75 6.36 3.38
N VAL A 88 0.88 7.47 4.10
CA VAL A 88 1.35 7.49 5.49
C VAL A 88 0.12 7.43 6.38
N PHE A 89 -0.01 6.37 7.19
CA PHE A 89 -1.22 6.13 7.98
C PHE A 89 -0.94 5.77 9.42
N ILE A 90 -1.82 6.21 10.32
CA ILE A 90 -1.79 5.84 11.73
C ILE A 90 -2.13 4.35 11.88
N ARG A 91 -1.39 3.66 12.74
CA ARG A 91 -1.48 2.22 13.01
C ARG A 91 -2.91 1.79 13.32
N ASP A 92 -3.48 2.36 14.38
CA ASP A 92 -4.67 1.82 15.05
C ASP A 92 -5.99 2.50 14.63
N VAL A 93 -5.95 3.35 13.60
CA VAL A 93 -7.16 4.03 13.11
C VAL A 93 -7.89 3.14 12.10
N GLU A 94 -9.12 2.77 12.42
CA GLU A 94 -9.95 1.92 11.56
C GLU A 94 -10.60 2.71 10.41
N PRO A 95 -10.82 2.08 9.23
CA PRO A 95 -11.64 2.68 8.20
C PRO A 95 -13.11 2.74 8.63
N MET A 96 -13.81 3.80 8.23
CA MET A 96 -15.24 3.95 8.49
C MET A 96 -16.06 3.51 7.26
N TRP A 97 -16.99 2.58 7.49
CA TRP A 97 -17.91 2.09 6.47
C TRP A 97 -19.22 2.87 6.53
N ALA A 98 -19.68 3.39 5.38
CA ALA A 98 -20.96 4.11 5.28
C ALA A 98 -21.64 3.84 3.94
N GLY A 99 -22.64 2.96 3.93
CA GLY A 99 -23.34 2.56 2.71
C GLY A 99 -22.38 1.92 1.70
N ASN A 100 -22.26 2.51 0.51
CA ASN A 100 -21.33 2.08 -0.54
C ASN A 100 -19.97 2.81 -0.48
N LYS A 101 -19.64 3.46 0.64
CA LYS A 101 -18.43 4.28 0.80
C LYS A 101 -17.54 3.74 1.92
N VAL A 102 -16.24 3.87 1.71
CA VAL A 102 -15.20 3.58 2.71
C VAL A 102 -14.35 4.82 2.91
N TYR A 103 -14.31 5.32 4.13
CA TYR A 103 -13.51 6.46 4.52
C TYR A 103 -12.23 5.97 5.19
N LEU A 104 -11.08 6.37 4.65
CA LEU A 104 -9.79 6.05 5.23
C LEU A 104 -9.42 7.13 6.25
N MET A 105 -9.58 6.79 7.52
CA MET A 105 -9.27 7.69 8.63
C MET A 105 -7.78 7.59 8.99
N GLY A 106 -7.20 8.68 9.50
CA GLY A 106 -5.82 8.69 10.00
C GLY A 106 -4.75 8.52 8.93
N VAL A 107 -5.01 9.01 7.71
CA VAL A 107 -4.03 9.11 6.62
C VAL A 107 -3.54 10.55 6.53
N GLU A 108 -2.23 10.76 6.40
CA GLU A 108 -1.60 12.10 6.40
C GLU A 108 -2.06 12.95 5.20
N GLU A 109 -2.12 12.35 4.03
CA GLU A 109 -2.73 12.94 2.82
C GLU A 109 -4.22 12.57 2.81
N MET A 110 -5.02 13.29 3.60
CA MET A 110 -6.48 13.27 3.48
C MET A 110 -6.90 13.91 2.15
N ASP A 111 -6.83 13.16 1.06
CA ASP A 111 -7.83 13.32 0.00
C ASP A 111 -9.15 12.82 0.61
N ASP A 112 -10.03 13.76 0.96
CA ASP A 112 -11.32 13.57 1.65
C ASP A 112 -12.32 12.68 0.86
N ASP A 113 -11.93 12.23 -0.33
CA ASP A 113 -12.76 11.40 -1.17
C ASP A 113 -12.82 9.95 -0.68
N PRO A 114 -14.01 9.45 -0.31
CA PRO A 114 -14.18 8.07 0.09
C PRO A 114 -13.99 7.13 -1.09
N TRP A 115 -13.48 5.93 -0.80
CA TRP A 115 -13.50 4.85 -1.78
C TRP A 115 -14.91 4.35 -2.00
N ILE A 116 -15.33 4.35 -3.27
CA ILE A 116 -16.64 3.86 -3.67
C ILE A 116 -16.58 2.35 -3.90
N LEU A 117 -17.46 1.62 -3.22
CA LEU A 117 -17.64 0.18 -3.37
C LEU A 117 -18.45 -0.11 -4.63
N PRO A 118 -18.09 -1.15 -5.39
CA PRO A 118 -18.94 -1.66 -6.45
C PRO A 118 -20.32 -2.04 -5.88
N THR A 119 -21.39 -1.46 -6.41
CA THR A 119 -22.73 -1.99 -6.23
C THR A 119 -22.93 -3.14 -7.21
N SER A 120 -23.71 -4.16 -6.84
CA SER A 120 -23.94 -5.39 -7.61
C SER A 120 -24.78 -5.19 -8.87
N SER A 121 -24.53 -4.11 -9.62
CA SER A 121 -25.30 -3.68 -10.78
C SER A 121 -24.35 -3.26 -11.91
N GLU A 122 -23.44 -4.14 -12.32
CA GLU A 122 -22.83 -4.22 -13.65
C GLU A 122 -22.49 -5.68 -13.98
#